data_AF-A0A8J2WIY0-F1
#
_entry.id   AF-A0A8J2WIY0-F1
#
_cell.length_a   1.000
_cell.length_b   1.000
_cell.length_c   1.000
_cell.angle_alpha   90.00
_cell.angle_beta   90.00
_cell.angle_gamma   90.00
#
_symmetry.space_group_name_H-M   'P 1'
#
loop_
_entity.id
_entity.type
_entity.pdbx_description
1 polymer ?
#
loop_
_entity_poly.entity_id
_entity_poly.type
_entity_poly.pdbx_seq_one_letter_code
_entity_poly.pdbx_strand_id
1 'polypeptide(L)'
;MKHTTLASTHHALEHAGAFLTPGDYPSLKAVGRTFVQKAGVTVGLLRSIPKYNKKGKRRLAALELQARLLGSAAEPYLLLALREDSSQGVRGTAARWLARIALHSEEDVRTRLYGVLVERYDAEARMMDVRAALTESLSHDALELQRLFPGRALTTAALESSAKRARDAQLAPARRARSEAARAAADARSEAARAAADAELQEKQARDKRGQLLDFLYCSMERHRQRRRDPGTTLDDLYEATLCIEGSLLETRRVFGCSHRITMKIEDELRDARAAFRAGARRRALRLMPAPAADTTRTAPADDDVSDDDLL
;
A
#
# COMPACT_ATOMS: atom_id res chain seq x y z
N MET A 1 76.35 8.19 -5.84
CA MET A 1 76.12 6.95 -6.59
C MET A 1 74.73 6.40 -6.27
N LYS A 2 73.92 6.23 -7.32
CA LYS A 2 72.73 5.36 -7.47
C LYS A 2 71.48 5.65 -6.61
N HIS A 3 70.63 6.52 -7.17
CA HIS A 3 69.17 6.45 -7.06
C HIS A 3 68.65 5.26 -7.87
N THR A 4 68.01 4.28 -7.23
CA THR A 4 67.19 3.26 -7.90
C THR A 4 66.08 2.80 -6.96
N THR A 5 64.86 3.33 -7.10
CA THR A 5 63.61 2.71 -6.59
C THR A 5 62.30 3.35 -7.15
N LEU A 6 62.35 4.12 -8.24
CA LEU A 6 61.13 4.67 -8.88
C LEU A 6 60.59 3.85 -10.06
N ALA A 7 61.19 2.70 -10.35
CA ALA A 7 60.81 1.87 -11.51
C ALA A 7 59.60 0.93 -11.27
N SER A 8 59.10 0.76 -10.04
CA SER A 8 58.11 -0.32 -9.77
C SER A 8 56.64 0.07 -9.99
N THR A 9 56.27 1.36 -9.94
CA THR A 9 54.87 1.80 -10.13
C THR A 9 54.49 2.01 -11.59
N HIS A 10 55.46 2.39 -12.44
CA HIS A 10 55.24 2.46 -13.89
C HIS A 10 55.03 1.06 -14.49
N HIS A 11 55.77 0.07 -14.00
CA HIS A 11 55.67 -1.32 -14.42
C HIS A 11 54.32 -1.97 -14.07
N ALA A 12 53.71 -1.57 -12.94
CA ALA A 12 52.39 -2.04 -12.52
C ALA A 12 51.24 -1.51 -13.40
N LEU A 13 51.41 -0.33 -13.99
CA LEU A 13 50.45 0.24 -14.96
C LEU A 13 50.63 -0.35 -16.36
N GLU A 14 51.84 -0.76 -16.75
CA GLU A 14 52.07 -1.47 -18.01
C GLU A 14 51.43 -2.87 -18.02
N HIS A 15 51.46 -3.60 -16.90
CA HIS A 15 50.81 -4.92 -16.81
C HIS A 15 49.28 -4.88 -16.73
N ALA A 16 48.68 -3.74 -16.36
CA ALA A 16 47.23 -3.54 -16.43
C ALA A 16 46.71 -3.49 -17.90
N GLY A 17 47.60 -3.31 -18.87
CA GLY A 17 47.28 -3.26 -20.30
C GLY A 17 46.75 -4.56 -20.91
N ALA A 18 46.79 -5.68 -20.20
CA ALA A 18 46.33 -6.98 -20.71
C ALA A 18 44.80 -7.18 -20.66
N PHE A 19 44.05 -6.33 -19.95
CA PHE A 19 42.60 -6.49 -19.74
C PHE A 19 41.75 -5.31 -20.28
N LEU A 20 42.33 -4.43 -21.09
CA LEU A 20 41.68 -3.20 -21.53
C LEU A 20 41.58 -3.15 -23.05
N THR A 21 40.41 -2.81 -23.56
CA THR A 21 40.23 -2.64 -25.01
C THR A 21 40.81 -1.30 -25.47
N PRO A 22 41.23 -1.15 -26.75
CA PRO A 22 41.81 0.11 -27.25
C PRO A 22 40.91 1.35 -27.06
N GLY A 23 39.60 1.15 -26.92
CA GLY A 23 38.62 2.21 -26.65
C GLY A 23 38.65 2.77 -25.23
N ASP A 24 39.26 2.07 -24.27
CA ASP A 24 39.31 2.48 -22.85
C ASP A 24 40.50 3.40 -22.54
N TYR A 25 41.47 3.48 -23.45
CA TYR A 25 42.70 4.25 -23.30
C TYR A 25 42.52 5.76 -23.12
N PRO A 26 41.61 6.47 -23.83
CA PRO A 26 41.41 7.91 -23.63
C PRO A 26 40.86 8.24 -22.24
N SER A 27 39.93 7.41 -21.75
CA SER A 27 39.33 7.51 -20.41
C SER A 27 40.36 7.23 -19.31
N LEU A 28 41.21 6.22 -19.51
CA LEU A 28 42.32 5.90 -18.61
C LEU A 28 43.51 6.87 -18.70
N LYS A 29 43.67 7.63 -19.78
CA LYS A 29 44.69 8.69 -19.89
C LYS A 29 44.22 9.98 -19.22
N ALA A 30 42.92 10.26 -19.25
CA ALA A 30 42.31 11.35 -18.48
C ALA A 30 42.27 11.01 -16.98
N VAL A 31 41.86 9.79 -16.63
CA VAL A 31 41.95 9.26 -15.26
C VAL A 31 43.41 9.15 -14.87
N GLY A 32 44.32 8.67 -15.72
CA GLY A 32 45.75 8.52 -15.47
C GLY A 32 46.49 9.83 -15.24
N ARG A 33 46.15 10.93 -15.95
CA ARG A 33 46.69 12.27 -15.65
C ARG A 33 46.16 12.81 -14.33
N THR A 34 44.87 12.63 -14.05
CA THR A 34 44.31 12.95 -12.72
C THR A 34 44.79 11.98 -11.64
N PHE A 35 45.19 10.76 -11.99
CA PHE A 35 45.64 9.69 -11.10
C PHE A 35 47.12 9.79 -10.83
N VAL A 36 47.94 10.35 -11.71
CA VAL A 36 49.35 10.69 -11.44
C VAL A 36 49.42 11.99 -10.62
N GLN A 37 48.56 12.98 -10.91
CA GLN A 37 48.36 14.13 -10.02
C GLN A 37 47.76 13.74 -8.66
N LYS A 38 46.83 12.76 -8.61
CA LYS A 38 46.27 12.20 -7.36
C LYS A 38 47.10 11.04 -6.78
N ALA A 39 48.09 10.49 -7.46
CA ALA A 39 49.03 9.49 -6.93
C ALA A 39 50.14 10.19 -6.16
N GLY A 40 50.52 11.41 -6.57
CA GLY A 40 51.16 12.38 -5.67
C GLY A 40 50.34 12.60 -4.40
N VAL A 41 48.99 12.61 -4.52
CA VAL A 41 48.07 12.63 -3.37
C VAL A 41 47.98 11.27 -2.66
N THR A 42 48.27 10.12 -3.27
CA THR A 42 48.19 8.80 -2.62
C THR A 42 49.47 8.45 -1.85
N VAL A 43 50.64 8.77 -2.42
CA VAL A 43 51.94 8.74 -1.74
C VAL A 43 52.04 9.86 -0.70
N GLY A 44 51.47 11.04 -0.99
CA GLY A 44 51.28 12.14 -0.05
C GLY A 44 50.28 11.82 1.07
N LEU A 45 49.21 11.07 0.80
CA LEU A 45 48.27 10.56 1.82
C LEU A 45 48.98 9.56 2.74
N LEU A 46 49.77 8.64 2.18
CA LEU A 46 50.53 7.67 2.97
C LEU A 46 51.55 8.34 3.90
N ARG A 47 52.20 9.44 3.46
CA ARG A 47 53.13 10.23 4.28
C ARG A 47 52.46 11.20 5.25
N SER A 48 51.18 11.54 5.08
CA SER A 48 50.44 12.53 5.88
C SER A 48 49.45 11.92 6.89
N ILE A 49 49.60 10.65 7.27
CA ILE A 49 48.79 10.01 8.31
C ILE A 49 49.59 9.96 9.63
N PRO A 50 49.63 11.04 10.46
CA PRO A 50 50.10 10.93 11.84
C PRO A 50 49.10 10.15 12.72
N LYS A 51 49.54 9.73 13.90
CA LYS A 51 48.81 8.88 14.85
C LYS A 51 47.46 9.48 15.32
N TYR A 52 46.58 8.59 15.81
CA TYR A 52 45.32 8.80 16.57
C TYR A 52 43.92 8.88 15.89
N ASN A 53 43.14 7.84 16.21
CA ASN A 53 41.70 7.59 16.36
C ASN A 53 40.59 8.03 15.35
N LYS A 54 40.67 9.14 14.61
CA LYS A 54 39.62 9.47 13.58
C LYS A 54 39.94 8.94 12.18
N LYS A 55 41.04 8.19 12.04
CA LYS A 55 41.65 7.81 10.76
C LYS A 55 41.24 6.44 10.22
N GLY A 56 40.62 5.58 11.03
CA GLY A 56 40.25 4.22 10.62
C GLY A 56 39.34 4.21 9.38
N LYS A 57 38.28 5.02 9.36
CA LYS A 57 37.35 5.10 8.22
C LYS A 57 38.01 5.61 6.92
N ARG A 58 38.87 6.63 7.01
CA ARG A 58 39.60 7.16 5.84
C ARG A 58 40.64 6.16 5.32
N ARG A 59 41.36 5.46 6.22
CA ARG A 59 42.31 4.41 5.84
C ARG A 59 41.59 3.22 5.20
N LEU A 60 40.46 2.80 5.77
CA LEU A 60 39.63 1.73 5.21
C LEU A 60 39.15 2.10 3.81
N ALA A 61 38.59 3.31 3.62
CA ALA A 61 38.15 3.77 2.30
C ALA A 61 39.31 3.86 1.29
N ALA A 62 40.48 4.32 1.72
CA ALA A 62 41.67 4.37 0.87
C ALA A 62 42.15 2.98 0.47
N LEU A 63 42.18 2.03 1.41
CA LEU A 63 42.55 0.64 1.16
C LEU A 63 41.56 -0.04 0.20
N GLU A 64 40.26 0.18 0.38
CA GLU A 64 39.23 -0.34 -0.53
C GLU A 64 39.37 0.23 -1.93
N LEU A 65 39.61 1.53 -2.07
CA LEU A 65 39.83 2.18 -3.35
C LEU A 65 41.09 1.63 -4.03
N GLN A 66 42.18 1.49 -3.28
CA GLN A 66 43.44 0.96 -3.79
C GLN A 66 43.29 -0.49 -4.27
N ALA A 67 42.63 -1.34 -3.48
CA ALA A 67 42.38 -2.73 -3.85
C ALA A 67 41.49 -2.86 -5.10
N ARG A 68 40.47 -2.00 -5.23
CA ARG A 68 39.62 -1.94 -6.44
C ARG A 68 40.38 -1.53 -7.69
N LEU A 69 41.30 -0.57 -7.57
CA LEU A 69 42.00 -0.01 -8.71
C LEU A 69 43.19 -0.86 -9.16
N LEU A 70 43.91 -1.46 -8.21
CA LEU A 70 45.13 -2.21 -8.50
C LEU A 70 44.90 -3.71 -8.63
N GLY A 71 43.77 -4.25 -8.18
CA GLY A 71 43.49 -5.69 -8.22
C GLY A 71 44.59 -6.50 -7.54
N SER A 72 45.16 -7.48 -8.24
CA SER A 72 46.26 -8.31 -7.74
C SER A 72 47.54 -7.51 -7.44
N ALA A 73 47.78 -6.39 -8.13
CA ALA A 73 48.93 -5.53 -7.83
C ALA A 73 48.84 -4.83 -6.46
N ALA A 74 47.67 -4.87 -5.80
CA ALA A 74 47.51 -4.39 -4.42
C ALA A 74 48.09 -5.35 -3.36
N GLU A 75 48.40 -6.60 -3.73
CA GLU A 75 48.80 -7.67 -2.80
C GLU A 75 49.83 -7.23 -1.74
N PRO A 76 51.01 -6.67 -2.06
CA PRO A 76 52.02 -6.33 -1.06
C PRO A 76 51.51 -5.29 -0.04
N TYR A 77 50.67 -4.35 -0.47
CA TYR A 77 50.08 -3.34 0.40
C TYR A 77 49.03 -3.94 1.33
N LEU A 78 48.23 -4.87 0.81
CA LEU A 78 47.21 -5.57 1.59
C LEU A 78 47.86 -6.50 2.62
N LEU A 79 48.95 -7.20 2.27
CA LEU A 79 49.71 -8.02 3.19
C LEU A 79 50.33 -7.18 4.32
N LEU A 80 50.88 -6.01 3.99
CA LEU A 80 51.40 -5.07 4.99
C LEU A 80 50.29 -4.57 5.92
N ALA A 81 49.16 -4.13 5.35
CA ALA A 81 48.02 -3.66 6.12
C ALA A 81 47.45 -4.76 7.05
N LEU A 82 47.39 -6.00 6.57
CA LEU A 82 46.95 -7.16 7.35
C LEU A 82 47.89 -7.46 8.53
N ARG A 83 49.21 -7.28 8.36
CA ARG A 83 50.20 -7.57 9.40
C ARG A 83 50.33 -6.45 10.42
N GLU A 84 50.37 -5.21 9.96
CA GLU A 84 50.88 -4.07 10.74
C GLU A 84 49.82 -3.03 11.12
N ASP A 85 48.65 -2.96 10.46
CA ASP A 85 47.67 -1.92 10.80
C ASP A 85 47.08 -2.18 12.20
N SER A 86 47.03 -1.12 13.01
CA SER A 86 46.46 -1.15 14.37
C SER A 86 44.94 -1.28 14.39
N SER A 87 44.26 -0.97 13.29
CA SER A 87 42.80 -1.04 13.17
C SER A 87 42.37 -2.41 12.68
N GLN A 88 41.58 -3.13 13.50
CA GLN A 88 40.97 -4.40 13.12
C GLN A 88 40.13 -4.30 11.84
N GLY A 89 39.37 -3.22 11.66
CA GLY A 89 38.56 -3.02 10.46
C GLY A 89 39.39 -2.90 9.18
N VAL A 90 40.57 -2.29 9.26
CA VAL A 90 41.51 -2.20 8.12
C VAL A 90 42.12 -3.57 7.84
N ARG A 91 42.59 -4.29 8.88
CA ARG A 91 43.11 -5.66 8.75
C ARG A 91 42.06 -6.62 8.17
N GLY A 92 40.84 -6.58 8.70
CA GLY A 92 39.72 -7.37 8.20
C GLY A 92 39.45 -7.06 6.74
N THR A 93 39.41 -5.79 6.34
CA THR A 93 39.20 -5.40 4.94
C THR A 93 40.36 -5.84 4.03
N ALA A 94 41.61 -5.74 4.49
CA ALA A 94 42.77 -6.27 3.77
C ALA A 94 42.65 -7.77 3.54
N ALA A 95 42.29 -8.53 4.58
CA ALA A 95 42.03 -9.97 4.50
C ALA A 95 40.94 -10.32 3.48
N ARG A 96 39.82 -9.57 3.44
CA ARG A 96 38.75 -9.79 2.46
C ARG A 96 39.23 -9.61 1.02
N TRP A 97 40.04 -8.58 0.77
CA TRP A 97 40.60 -8.34 -0.56
C TRP A 97 41.65 -9.37 -0.95
N LEU A 98 42.51 -9.79 -0.03
CA LEU A 98 43.47 -10.88 -0.28
C LEU A 98 42.76 -12.20 -0.60
N ALA A 99 41.67 -12.52 0.11
CA ALA A 99 40.85 -13.69 -0.20
C ALA A 99 40.27 -13.62 -1.63
N ARG A 100 39.78 -12.44 -2.05
CA ARG A 100 39.30 -12.24 -3.43
C ARG A 100 40.41 -12.37 -4.47
N ILE A 101 41.60 -11.85 -4.19
CA ILE A 101 42.76 -11.99 -5.09
C ILE A 101 43.10 -13.48 -5.21
N ALA A 102 43.20 -14.21 -4.09
CA ALA A 102 43.49 -15.63 -4.08
C ALA A 102 42.51 -16.45 -4.94
N LEU A 103 41.21 -16.18 -4.81
CA LEU A 103 40.15 -16.84 -5.58
C LEU A 103 40.36 -16.75 -7.11
N HIS A 104 40.91 -15.65 -7.61
CA HIS A 104 41.11 -15.42 -9.04
C HIS A 104 42.57 -15.63 -9.49
N SER A 105 43.44 -16.09 -8.58
CA SER A 105 44.86 -16.30 -8.86
C SER A 105 45.14 -17.75 -9.22
N GLU A 106 46.32 -17.99 -9.81
CA GLU A 106 46.88 -19.32 -10.04
C GLU A 106 47.09 -20.09 -8.72
N GLU A 107 47.17 -21.42 -8.81
CA GLU A 107 47.18 -22.33 -7.64
C GLU A 107 48.31 -22.02 -6.65
N ASP A 108 49.50 -21.70 -7.14
CA ASP A 108 50.66 -21.35 -6.29
C ASP A 108 50.42 -20.06 -5.49
N VAL A 109 49.93 -19.02 -6.17
CA VAL A 109 49.62 -17.71 -5.55
C VAL A 109 48.47 -17.87 -4.56
N ARG A 110 47.43 -18.61 -4.94
CA ARG A 110 46.27 -18.89 -4.10
C ARG A 110 46.67 -19.63 -2.83
N THR A 111 47.45 -20.71 -2.95
CA THR A 111 47.94 -21.51 -1.81
C THR A 111 48.75 -20.64 -0.85
N ARG A 112 49.67 -19.82 -1.37
CA ARG A 112 50.46 -18.87 -0.57
C ARG A 112 49.56 -17.87 0.17
N LEU A 113 48.60 -17.26 -0.51
CA LEU A 113 47.72 -16.26 0.08
C LEU A 113 46.79 -16.85 1.13
N TYR A 114 46.19 -18.02 0.87
CA TYR A 114 45.40 -18.72 1.88
C TYR A 114 46.23 -19.13 3.09
N GLY A 115 47.48 -19.56 2.90
CA GLY A 115 48.40 -19.84 4.00
C GLY A 115 48.56 -18.63 4.94
N VAL A 116 48.82 -17.45 4.37
CA VAL A 116 48.93 -16.21 5.17
C VAL A 116 47.63 -15.87 5.90
N LEU A 117 46.48 -16.08 5.26
CA LEU A 117 45.17 -15.80 5.87
C LEU A 117 44.85 -16.79 7.02
N VAL A 118 45.21 -18.06 6.87
CA VAL A 118 45.08 -19.09 7.91
C VAL A 118 45.98 -18.78 9.10
N GLU A 119 47.26 -18.50 8.86
CA GLU A 119 48.20 -18.10 9.92
C GLU A 119 47.70 -16.88 10.68
N ARG A 120 47.16 -15.89 9.94
CA ARG A 120 46.63 -14.69 10.58
C ARG A 120 45.38 -14.97 11.39
N TYR A 121 44.50 -15.84 10.91
CA TYR A 121 43.31 -16.26 11.65
C TYR A 121 43.68 -16.93 12.98
N ASP A 122 44.65 -17.85 12.95
CA ASP A 122 45.13 -18.56 14.14
C ASP A 122 45.80 -17.58 15.13
N ALA A 123 46.58 -16.61 14.63
CA ALA A 123 47.25 -15.59 15.45
C ALA A 123 46.27 -14.59 16.11
N GLU A 124 45.10 -14.36 15.51
CA GLU A 124 44.10 -13.39 15.97
C GLU A 124 43.01 -14.02 16.86
N ALA A 125 43.37 -15.07 17.63
CA ALA A 125 42.44 -15.88 18.42
C ALA A 125 41.44 -15.09 19.30
N ARG A 126 41.84 -13.90 19.78
CA ARG A 126 41.04 -13.02 20.66
C ARG A 126 40.30 -11.88 19.94
N MET A 127 40.45 -11.74 18.62
CA MET A 127 40.06 -10.55 17.86
C MET A 127 38.95 -10.90 16.85
N MET A 128 37.69 -10.64 17.22
CA MET A 128 36.50 -11.15 16.51
C MET A 128 36.31 -10.61 15.08
N ASP A 129 36.62 -9.34 14.82
CA ASP A 129 36.33 -8.70 13.53
C ASP A 129 37.12 -9.28 12.36
N VAL A 130 38.39 -9.61 12.58
CA VAL A 130 39.26 -10.18 11.53
C VAL A 130 38.85 -11.62 11.25
N ARG A 131 38.54 -12.39 12.30
CA ARG A 131 38.06 -13.78 12.17
C ARG A 131 36.72 -13.82 11.42
N ALA A 132 35.77 -12.96 11.79
CA ALA A 132 34.49 -12.86 11.11
C ALA A 132 34.65 -12.52 9.62
N ALA A 133 35.49 -11.52 9.29
CA ALA A 133 35.74 -11.12 7.91
C ALA A 133 36.38 -12.23 7.06
N LEU A 134 37.32 -12.99 7.65
CA LEU A 134 37.96 -14.14 7.00
C LEU A 134 36.99 -15.29 6.79
N THR A 135 36.27 -15.70 7.83
CA THR A 135 35.25 -16.76 7.76
C THR A 135 34.16 -16.42 6.75
N GLU A 136 33.74 -15.16 6.68
CA GLU A 136 32.74 -14.71 5.72
C GLU A 136 33.26 -14.80 4.28
N SER A 137 34.45 -14.24 4.03
CA SER A 137 34.99 -14.12 2.67
C SER A 137 35.43 -15.46 2.09
N LEU A 138 35.87 -16.36 2.94
CA LEU A 138 36.39 -17.66 2.53
C LEU A 138 35.34 -18.78 2.61
N SER A 139 34.11 -18.49 3.05
CA SER A 139 33.03 -19.48 3.09
C SER A 139 32.66 -20.06 1.73
N HIS A 140 32.94 -19.34 0.64
CA HIS A 140 32.72 -19.82 -0.72
C HIS A 140 33.76 -20.88 -1.15
N ASP A 141 34.98 -20.80 -0.62
CA ASP A 141 36.09 -21.70 -0.95
C ASP A 141 36.39 -22.70 0.17
N ALA A 142 35.41 -22.95 1.04
CA ALA A 142 35.61 -23.73 2.26
C ALA A 142 36.14 -25.15 1.99
N LEU A 143 35.74 -25.78 0.88
CA LEU A 143 36.24 -27.10 0.46
C LEU A 143 37.69 -27.05 -0.02
N GLU A 144 38.07 -26.01 -0.77
CA GLU A 144 39.43 -25.83 -1.26
C GLU A 144 40.37 -25.52 -0.09
N LEU A 145 39.93 -24.68 0.85
CA LEU A 145 40.64 -24.45 2.10
C LEU A 145 40.81 -25.72 2.92
N GLN A 146 39.78 -26.56 3.02
CA GLN A 146 39.86 -27.85 3.72
C GLN A 146 40.85 -28.80 3.02
N ARG A 147 40.94 -28.77 1.69
CA ARG A 147 41.91 -29.55 0.91
C ARG A 147 43.35 -29.10 1.18
N LEU A 148 43.59 -27.78 1.18
CA LEU A 148 44.94 -27.22 1.30
C LEU A 148 45.45 -27.16 2.76
N PHE A 149 44.55 -26.93 3.72
CA PHE A 149 44.91 -26.71 5.13
C PHE A 149 43.99 -27.51 6.08
N PRO A 150 43.98 -28.85 6.00
CA PRO A 150 43.08 -29.67 6.80
C PRO A 150 43.33 -29.48 8.31
N GLY A 151 42.24 -29.42 9.08
CA GLY A 151 42.28 -29.35 10.55
C GLY A 151 42.56 -27.98 11.15
N ARG A 152 42.63 -26.92 10.34
CA ARG A 152 42.82 -25.54 10.82
C ARG A 152 41.50 -24.91 11.27
N ALA A 153 41.57 -24.02 12.26
CA ALA A 153 40.38 -23.38 12.83
C ALA A 153 39.62 -22.50 11.82
N LEU A 154 40.33 -21.90 10.86
CA LEU A 154 39.71 -21.14 9.78
C LEU A 154 38.91 -22.03 8.83
N THR A 155 39.37 -23.24 8.54
CA THR A 155 38.71 -24.12 7.57
C THR A 155 37.39 -24.66 8.12
N THR A 156 37.39 -25.09 9.40
CA THR A 156 36.16 -25.52 10.07
C THR A 156 35.14 -24.39 10.14
N ALA A 157 35.56 -23.18 10.53
CA ALA A 157 34.68 -22.02 10.58
C ALA A 157 34.14 -21.63 9.19
N ALA A 158 34.97 -21.70 8.14
CA ALA A 158 34.55 -21.43 6.77
C ALA A 158 33.52 -22.46 6.28
N LEU A 159 33.69 -23.75 6.59
CA LEU A 159 32.74 -24.82 6.27
C LEU A 159 31.40 -24.64 6.98
N GLU A 160 31.41 -24.35 8.28
CA GLU A 160 30.19 -24.08 9.05
C GLU A 160 29.42 -22.86 8.50
N SER A 161 30.15 -21.79 8.19
CA SER A 161 29.58 -20.59 7.58
C SER A 161 28.98 -20.89 6.19
N SER A 162 29.67 -21.69 5.38
CA SER A 162 29.19 -22.13 4.08
C SER A 162 27.90 -22.95 4.18
N ALA A 163 27.87 -23.93 5.10
CA ALA A 163 26.69 -24.75 5.35
C ALA A 163 25.50 -23.91 5.86
N LYS A 164 25.75 -22.96 6.75
CA LYS A 164 24.72 -22.02 7.22
C LYS A 164 24.15 -21.20 6.07
N ARG A 165 25.00 -20.66 5.19
CA ARG A 165 24.58 -19.90 4.00
C ARG A 165 23.75 -20.76 3.05
N ALA A 166 24.17 -22.00 2.80
CA ALA A 166 23.41 -22.94 1.97
C ALA A 166 22.02 -23.21 2.55
N ARG A 167 21.93 -23.42 3.88
CA ARG A 167 20.64 -23.60 4.57
C ARG A 167 19.77 -22.34 4.50
N ASP A 168 20.33 -21.16 4.74
CA ASP A 168 19.58 -19.90 4.63
C ASP A 168 19.11 -19.64 3.19
N ALA A 169 19.91 -19.98 2.19
CA ALA A 169 19.53 -19.90 0.78
C ALA A 169 18.38 -20.87 0.43
N GLN A 170 18.42 -22.11 0.96
CA GLN A 170 17.32 -23.08 0.81
C GLN A 170 16.03 -22.60 1.49
N LEU A 171 16.13 -21.92 2.64
CA LEU A 171 14.97 -21.39 3.38
C LEU A 171 14.46 -20.05 2.83
N ALA A 172 15.25 -19.32 2.05
CA ALA A 172 14.88 -18.00 1.54
C ALA A 172 13.60 -18.00 0.68
N PRO A 173 13.40 -18.94 -0.28
CA PRO A 173 12.15 -19.02 -1.03
C PRO A 173 10.93 -19.26 -0.14
N ALA A 174 11.03 -20.15 0.84
CA ALA A 174 9.94 -20.44 1.78
C ALA A 174 9.61 -19.22 2.66
N ARG A 175 10.63 -18.47 3.12
CA ARG A 175 10.45 -17.22 3.86
C ARG A 175 9.76 -16.15 2.99
N ARG A 176 10.16 -16.00 1.73
CA ARG A 176 9.54 -15.07 0.77
C ARG A 176 8.07 -15.43 0.53
N ALA A 177 7.79 -16.69 0.20
CA ALA A 177 6.44 -17.18 -0.01
C ALA A 177 5.53 -16.95 1.21
N ARG A 178 6.04 -17.21 2.44
CA ARG A 178 5.29 -16.91 3.67
C ARG A 178 5.01 -15.41 3.84
N SER A 179 5.98 -14.55 3.52
CA SER A 179 5.80 -13.10 3.61
C SER A 179 4.80 -12.57 2.58
N GLU A 180 4.81 -13.12 1.37
CA GLU A 180 3.87 -12.77 0.29
C GLU A 180 2.46 -13.25 0.64
N ALA A 181 2.32 -14.48 1.12
CA ALA A 181 1.04 -15.01 1.62
C ALA A 181 0.48 -14.16 2.77
N ALA A 182 1.34 -13.71 3.70
CA ALA A 182 0.91 -12.84 4.79
C ALA A 182 0.43 -11.46 4.29
N ARG A 183 1.09 -10.89 3.27
CA ARG A 183 0.64 -9.64 2.64
C ARG A 183 -0.69 -9.82 1.92
N ALA A 184 -0.81 -10.86 1.09
CA ALA A 184 -2.06 -11.17 0.39
C ALA A 184 -3.23 -11.39 1.38
N ALA A 185 -2.98 -12.06 2.52
CA ALA A 185 -3.98 -12.24 3.56
C ALA A 185 -4.36 -10.92 4.26
N ALA A 186 -3.42 -9.99 4.42
CA ALA A 186 -3.70 -8.67 4.99
C ALA A 186 -4.52 -7.80 4.03
N ASP A 187 -4.18 -7.83 2.74
CA ASP A 187 -4.90 -7.10 1.69
C ASP A 187 -6.35 -7.60 1.58
N ALA A 188 -6.54 -8.92 1.54
CA ALA A 188 -7.88 -9.52 1.53
C ALA A 188 -8.73 -9.13 2.75
N ARG A 189 -8.13 -9.03 3.95
CA ARG A 189 -8.83 -8.54 5.14
C ARG A 189 -9.19 -7.06 5.04
N SER A 190 -8.32 -6.25 4.45
CA SER A 190 -8.61 -4.83 4.24
C SER A 190 -9.74 -4.62 3.25
N GLU A 191 -9.77 -5.38 2.15
CA GLU A 191 -10.85 -5.36 1.18
C GLU A 191 -12.18 -5.81 1.80
N ALA A 192 -12.18 -6.91 2.56
CA ALA A 192 -13.36 -7.38 3.28
C ALA A 192 -13.88 -6.34 4.28
N ALA A 193 -12.99 -5.66 5.00
CA ALA A 193 -13.37 -4.60 5.94
C ALA A 193 -13.99 -3.38 5.24
N ARG A 194 -13.45 -2.99 4.07
CA ARG A 194 -14.03 -1.90 3.25
C ARG A 194 -15.41 -2.28 2.74
N ALA A 195 -15.57 -3.49 2.19
CA ALA A 195 -16.85 -3.98 1.72
C ALA A 195 -17.91 -4.01 2.85
N ALA A 196 -17.51 -4.41 4.07
CA ALA A 196 -18.40 -4.37 5.23
C ALA A 196 -18.79 -2.94 5.63
N ALA A 197 -17.84 -2.00 5.63
CA ALA A 197 -18.11 -0.59 5.93
C ALA A 197 -19.04 0.05 4.88
N ASP A 198 -18.85 -0.26 3.60
CA ASP A 198 -19.70 0.21 2.52
C ASP A 198 -21.13 -0.35 2.64
N ALA A 199 -21.27 -1.63 3.00
CA ALA A 199 -22.58 -2.25 3.26
C ALA A 199 -23.30 -1.59 4.44
N GLU A 200 -22.59 -1.30 5.53
CA GLU A 200 -23.15 -0.59 6.70
C GLU A 200 -23.61 0.83 6.33
N LEU A 201 -22.80 1.55 5.54
CA LEU A 201 -23.15 2.88 5.05
C LEU A 201 -24.40 2.84 4.16
N GLN A 202 -24.50 1.87 3.26
CA GLN A 202 -25.70 1.69 2.41
C GLN A 202 -26.94 1.38 3.25
N GLU A 203 -26.82 0.52 4.26
CA GLU A 203 -27.94 0.21 5.15
C GLU A 203 -28.38 1.45 5.93
N LYS A 204 -27.43 2.24 6.44
CA LYS A 204 -27.73 3.51 7.13
C LYS A 204 -28.45 4.50 6.20
N GLN A 205 -27.94 4.69 4.99
CA GLN A 205 -28.60 5.54 3.99
C GLN A 205 -30.01 5.05 3.64
N ALA A 206 -30.23 3.73 3.56
CA ALA A 206 -31.54 3.16 3.33
C ALA A 206 -32.49 3.42 4.52
N ARG A 207 -32.00 3.32 5.77
CA ARG A 207 -32.77 3.67 6.97
C ARG A 207 -33.12 5.15 7.01
N ASP A 208 -32.17 6.03 6.71
CA ASP A 208 -32.38 7.48 6.69
C ASP A 208 -33.42 7.88 5.62
N LYS A 209 -33.32 7.32 4.41
CA LYS A 209 -34.31 7.52 3.34
C LYS A 209 -35.70 7.03 3.74
N ARG A 210 -35.79 5.88 4.42
CA ARG A 210 -37.07 5.38 4.97
C ARG A 210 -37.63 6.35 6.00
N GLY A 211 -36.80 6.87 6.91
CA GLY A 211 -37.20 7.88 7.89
C GLY A 211 -37.76 9.15 7.22
N GLN A 212 -37.04 9.70 6.25
CA GLN A 212 -37.47 10.88 5.49
C GLN A 212 -38.81 10.66 4.77
N LEU A 213 -38.99 9.48 4.15
CA LEU A 213 -40.25 9.12 3.51
C LEU A 213 -41.39 9.08 4.54
N LEU A 214 -41.17 8.51 5.73
CA LEU A 214 -42.18 8.46 6.78
C LEU A 214 -42.56 9.85 7.29
N ASP A 215 -41.59 10.73 7.51
CA ASP A 215 -41.83 12.11 7.93
C ASP A 215 -42.61 12.89 6.86
N PHE A 216 -42.24 12.72 5.59
CA PHE A 216 -42.96 13.30 4.45
C PHE A 216 -44.41 12.82 4.39
N LEU A 217 -44.63 11.51 4.48
CA LEU A 217 -45.97 10.90 4.46
C LEU A 217 -46.82 11.39 5.63
N TYR A 218 -46.25 11.44 6.85
CA TYR A 218 -46.94 11.93 8.03
C TYR A 218 -47.36 13.40 7.87
N CYS A 219 -46.43 14.27 7.46
CA CYS A 219 -46.71 15.70 7.23
C CYS A 219 -47.72 15.94 6.10
N SER A 220 -47.71 15.11 5.05
CA SER A 220 -48.70 15.18 3.97
C SER A 220 -50.09 14.79 4.48
N MET A 221 -50.20 13.65 5.16
CA MET A 221 -51.48 13.16 5.69
C MET A 221 -52.11 14.14 6.69
N GLU A 222 -51.32 14.73 7.59
CA GLU A 222 -51.84 15.68 8.57
C GLU A 222 -52.35 16.97 7.91
N ARG A 223 -51.62 17.49 6.92
CA ARG A 223 -52.10 18.63 6.09
C ARG A 223 -53.42 18.31 5.40
N HIS A 224 -53.59 17.09 4.89
CA HIS A 224 -54.84 16.66 4.25
C HIS A 224 -56.00 16.49 5.25
N ARG A 225 -55.74 15.99 6.46
CA ARG A 225 -56.73 15.98 7.53
C ARG A 225 -57.18 17.39 7.88
N GLN A 226 -56.25 18.34 7.95
CA GLN A 226 -56.57 19.72 8.30
C GLN A 226 -57.42 20.41 7.24
N ARG A 227 -57.08 20.26 5.95
CA ARG A 227 -57.93 20.73 4.82
C ARG A 227 -59.35 20.17 4.88
N ARG A 228 -59.53 18.88 5.20
CA ARG A 228 -60.89 18.31 5.31
C ARG A 228 -61.72 18.88 6.46
N ARG A 229 -61.06 19.33 7.53
CA ARG A 229 -61.72 19.93 8.69
C ARG A 229 -62.00 21.42 8.51
N ASP A 230 -61.26 22.09 7.64
CA ASP A 230 -61.43 23.51 7.38
C ASP A 230 -62.66 23.75 6.47
N PRO A 231 -63.71 24.44 6.97
CA PRO A 231 -64.91 24.74 6.20
C PRO A 231 -64.67 25.70 5.02
N GLY A 232 -63.55 26.42 4.99
CA GLY A 232 -63.15 27.29 3.88
C GLY A 232 -62.54 26.56 2.69
N THR A 233 -62.29 25.26 2.82
CA THR A 233 -61.60 24.45 1.80
C THR A 233 -62.45 24.28 0.55
N THR A 234 -61.85 24.52 -0.62
CA THR A 234 -62.54 24.42 -1.90
C THR A 234 -62.63 22.97 -2.39
N LEU A 235 -63.45 22.72 -3.42
CA LEU A 235 -63.52 21.40 -4.03
C LEU A 235 -62.20 21.01 -4.71
N ASP A 236 -61.49 21.98 -5.26
CA ASP A 236 -60.21 21.77 -5.94
C ASP A 236 -59.13 21.42 -4.90
N ASP A 237 -59.14 22.06 -3.73
CA ASP A 237 -58.26 21.70 -2.60
C ASP A 237 -58.48 20.26 -2.12
N LEU A 238 -59.73 19.79 -2.11
CA LEU A 238 -60.08 18.40 -1.77
C LEU A 238 -59.67 17.41 -2.86
N TYR A 239 -59.74 17.82 -4.14
CA TYR A 239 -59.27 17.03 -5.27
C TYR A 239 -57.75 16.85 -5.24
N GLU A 240 -57.00 17.95 -5.13
CA GLU A 240 -55.54 17.92 -4.97
C GLU A 240 -55.12 17.10 -3.76
N ALA A 241 -55.85 17.24 -2.65
CA ALA A 241 -55.58 16.45 -1.46
C ALA A 241 -55.72 14.94 -1.70
N THR A 242 -56.75 14.55 -2.46
CA THR A 242 -56.98 13.14 -2.78
C THR A 242 -55.88 12.60 -3.69
N LEU A 243 -55.48 13.35 -4.72
CA LEU A 243 -54.37 12.97 -5.62
C LEU A 243 -53.04 12.80 -4.89
N CYS A 244 -52.71 13.70 -3.96
CA CYS A 244 -51.50 13.59 -3.15
C CYS A 244 -51.48 12.31 -2.28
N ILE A 245 -52.62 11.93 -1.69
CA ILE A 245 -52.72 10.67 -0.91
C ILE A 245 -52.60 9.46 -1.85
N GLU A 246 -53.17 9.50 -3.05
CA GLU A 246 -53.02 8.42 -4.04
C GLU A 246 -51.56 8.24 -4.49
N GLY A 247 -50.85 9.35 -4.77
CA GLY A 247 -49.42 9.32 -5.06
C GLY A 247 -48.61 8.74 -3.91
N SER A 248 -48.90 9.19 -2.70
CA SER A 248 -48.30 8.67 -1.45
C SER A 248 -48.54 7.18 -1.27
N LEU A 249 -49.75 6.69 -1.57
CA LEU A 249 -50.11 5.27 -1.45
C LEU A 249 -49.31 4.40 -2.43
N LEU A 250 -49.17 4.83 -3.68
CA LEU A 250 -48.39 4.11 -4.69
C LEU A 250 -46.92 3.97 -4.27
N GLU A 251 -46.33 5.06 -3.78
CA GLU A 251 -44.93 5.05 -3.32
C GLU A 251 -44.76 4.19 -2.06
N THR A 252 -45.69 4.30 -1.11
CA THR A 252 -45.67 3.49 0.12
C THR A 252 -45.84 1.99 -0.18
N ARG A 253 -46.73 1.61 -1.12
CA ARG A 253 -46.87 0.21 -1.57
C ARG A 253 -45.59 -0.32 -2.21
N ARG A 254 -44.87 0.49 -2.99
CA ARG A 254 -43.59 0.09 -3.59
C ARG A 254 -42.50 -0.12 -2.54
N VAL A 255 -42.43 0.75 -1.53
CA VAL A 255 -41.36 0.71 -0.52
C VAL A 255 -41.61 -0.31 0.58
N PHE A 256 -42.86 -0.43 1.06
CA PHE A 256 -43.19 -1.24 2.23
C PHE A 256 -44.07 -2.47 1.91
N GLY A 257 -44.64 -2.54 0.71
CA GLY A 257 -45.60 -3.58 0.33
C GLY A 257 -47.04 -3.25 0.71
N CYS A 258 -47.99 -4.00 0.13
CA CYS A 258 -49.43 -3.76 0.31
C CYS A 258 -49.93 -4.06 1.73
N SER A 259 -49.37 -5.06 2.40
CA SER A 259 -49.82 -5.50 3.73
C SER A 259 -49.19 -4.72 4.89
N HIS A 260 -48.31 -3.76 4.61
CA HIS A 260 -47.62 -3.03 5.66
C HIS A 260 -48.58 -2.07 6.38
N ARG A 261 -48.46 -1.97 7.71
CA ARG A 261 -49.37 -1.17 8.56
C ARG A 261 -49.51 0.28 8.10
N ILE A 262 -48.42 0.88 7.62
CA ILE A 262 -48.42 2.27 7.14
C ILE A 262 -49.18 2.39 5.82
N THR A 263 -48.97 1.45 4.90
CA THR A 263 -49.73 1.36 3.66
C THR A 263 -51.23 1.28 3.95
N MET A 264 -51.63 0.40 4.88
CA MET A 264 -53.04 0.27 5.29
C MET A 264 -53.62 1.55 5.87
N LYS A 265 -52.87 2.28 6.71
CA LYS A 265 -53.32 3.60 7.22
C LYS A 265 -53.55 4.62 6.12
N ILE A 266 -52.69 4.65 5.09
CA ILE A 266 -52.85 5.56 3.95
C ILE A 266 -54.07 5.15 3.11
N GLU A 267 -54.33 3.85 2.96
CA GLU A 267 -55.53 3.38 2.26
C GLU A 267 -56.82 3.79 2.97
N ASP A 268 -56.85 3.71 4.29
CA ASP A 268 -57.98 4.19 5.08
C ASP A 268 -58.16 5.71 4.93
N GLU A 269 -57.07 6.47 5.00
CA GLU A 269 -57.11 7.93 4.79
C GLU A 269 -57.54 8.31 3.38
N LEU A 270 -57.15 7.54 2.37
CA LEU A 270 -57.61 7.73 1.00
C LEU A 270 -59.11 7.47 0.88
N ARG A 271 -59.63 6.45 1.57
CA ARG A 271 -61.06 6.15 1.61
C ARG A 271 -61.83 7.33 2.20
N ASP A 272 -61.34 7.90 3.29
CA ASP A 272 -61.94 9.07 3.94
C ASP A 272 -61.84 10.33 3.06
N ALA A 273 -60.71 10.54 2.38
CA ALA A 273 -60.51 11.67 1.47
C ALA A 273 -61.49 11.61 0.28
N ARG A 274 -61.63 10.43 -0.34
CA ARG A 274 -62.60 10.20 -1.42
C ARG A 274 -64.05 10.42 -0.95
N ALA A 275 -64.37 10.03 0.28
CA ALA A 275 -65.69 10.29 0.85
C ALA A 275 -65.94 11.79 1.05
N ALA A 276 -64.97 12.53 1.60
CA ALA A 276 -65.05 13.97 1.79
C ALA A 276 -65.19 14.73 0.45
N PHE A 277 -64.41 14.36 -0.56
CA PHE A 277 -64.50 14.92 -1.91
C PHE A 277 -65.91 14.72 -2.51
N ARG A 278 -66.47 13.51 -2.43
CA ARG A 278 -67.84 13.22 -2.90
C ARG A 278 -68.89 14.07 -2.17
N ALA A 279 -68.74 14.26 -0.86
CA ALA A 279 -69.63 15.10 -0.08
C ALA A 279 -69.52 16.59 -0.48
N GLY A 280 -68.31 17.09 -0.74
CA GLY A 280 -68.07 18.43 -1.28
C GLY A 280 -68.72 18.64 -2.65
N ALA A 281 -68.52 17.69 -3.57
CA ALA A 281 -69.10 17.73 -4.91
C ALA A 281 -70.64 17.77 -4.87
N ARG A 282 -71.27 16.96 -4.00
CA ARG A 282 -72.73 17.00 -3.79
C ARG A 282 -73.22 18.35 -3.28
N ARG A 283 -72.52 18.96 -2.32
CA ARG A 283 -72.87 20.29 -1.81
C ARG A 283 -72.77 21.37 -2.89
N ARG A 284 -71.74 21.31 -3.74
CA ARG A 284 -71.60 22.22 -4.89
C ARG A 284 -72.73 22.01 -5.90
N ALA A 285 -73.08 20.76 -6.20
CA ALA A 285 -74.20 20.45 -7.10
C ALA A 285 -75.53 21.00 -6.56
N LEU A 286 -75.83 20.82 -5.27
CA LEU A 286 -77.03 21.36 -4.64
C LEU A 286 -77.08 22.90 -4.66
N ARG A 287 -75.94 23.59 -4.55
CA ARG A 287 -75.87 25.06 -4.70
C ARG A 287 -76.08 25.55 -6.14
N LEU A 288 -75.70 24.73 -7.12
CA LEU A 288 -75.81 25.07 -8.55
C LEU A 288 -77.14 24.61 -9.14
N MET A 289 -77.90 23.77 -8.44
CA MET A 289 -79.27 23.48 -8.84
C MET A 289 -80.10 24.76 -8.72
N PRO A 290 -80.84 25.15 -9.78
CA PRO A 290 -81.74 26.29 -9.70
C PRO A 290 -82.70 26.04 -8.55
N ALA A 291 -82.91 27.05 -7.69
CA ALA A 291 -83.92 26.97 -6.64
C ALA A 291 -85.23 26.48 -7.30
N PRO A 292 -85.91 25.48 -6.72
CA PRO A 292 -87.16 24.99 -7.29
C PRO A 292 -88.04 26.22 -7.49
N ALA A 293 -88.42 26.48 -8.75
CA ALA A 293 -89.29 27.60 -9.08
C ALA A 293 -90.46 27.53 -8.11
N ALA A 294 -90.60 28.53 -7.24
CA ALA A 294 -91.63 28.53 -6.22
C ALA A 294 -92.97 28.31 -6.93
N ASP A 295 -93.56 27.15 -6.68
CA ASP A 295 -94.78 26.71 -7.34
C ASP A 295 -95.90 27.63 -6.88
N THR A 296 -96.20 28.64 -7.69
CA THR A 296 -97.20 29.67 -7.42
C THR A 296 -98.60 29.23 -7.80
N THR A 297 -98.86 27.94 -8.07
CA THR A 297 -100.21 27.43 -8.27
C THR A 297 -100.97 27.31 -6.96
N ARG A 298 -101.38 28.47 -6.47
CA ARG A 298 -102.53 28.71 -5.60
C ARG A 298 -103.78 28.25 -6.36
N THR A 299 -104.18 26.98 -6.17
CA THR A 299 -105.51 26.50 -6.57
C THR A 299 -106.58 27.21 -5.75
N ALA A 300 -107.39 28.02 -6.41
CA ALA A 300 -108.60 28.61 -5.87
C ALA A 300 -109.64 27.50 -5.56
N PRO A 301 -110.53 27.69 -4.56
CA PRO A 301 -111.65 26.79 -4.34
C PRO A 301 -112.66 26.97 -5.48
N ALA A 302 -113.05 25.86 -6.12
CA ALA A 302 -114.19 25.83 -7.02
C ALA A 302 -115.44 25.49 -6.18
N ASP A 303 -116.31 26.48 -6.02
CA ASP A 303 -117.74 26.29 -5.83
C ASP A 303 -118.34 25.74 -7.14
N ASP A 304 -119.21 24.74 -7.05
CA ASP A 304 -120.25 24.29 -8.02
C ASP A 304 -120.86 23.02 -7.37
N ASP A 305 -122.02 23.01 -6.71
CA ASP A 305 -123.39 23.41 -7.06
C ASP A 305 -124.04 22.50 -8.13
N VAL A 306 -125.15 21.85 -7.72
CA VAL A 306 -126.22 21.15 -8.49
C VAL A 306 -125.78 19.92 -9.34
N SER A 307 -126.51 18.79 -9.47
CA SER A 307 -127.93 18.47 -9.30
C SER A 307 -128.14 16.97 -9.09
N ASP A 308 -129.28 16.65 -8.45
CA ASP A 308 -130.02 15.39 -8.54
C ASP A 308 -130.30 14.98 -10.00
N ASP A 309 -130.17 13.68 -10.30
CA ASP A 309 -131.26 12.84 -10.85
C ASP A 309 -130.75 11.45 -11.24
N ASP A 310 -131.64 10.46 -11.08
CA ASP A 310 -131.73 9.23 -11.86
C ASP A 310 -130.74 8.07 -11.62
N LEU A 311 -131.13 7.11 -10.75
CA LEU A 311 -131.74 5.82 -11.14
C LEU A 311 -131.45 4.65 -10.16
N LEU A 312 -132.56 4.18 -9.58
CA LEU A 312 -132.89 2.84 -9.05
C LEU A 312 -132.24 2.32 -7.76
#